data_AF-A0A7S3NR69-F1
#
_entry.id   AF-A0A7S3NR69-F1
#
_cell.length_a   1.000
_cell.length_b   1.000
_cell.length_c   1.000
_cell.angle_alpha   90.00
_cell.angle_beta   90.00
_cell.angle_gamma   90.00
#
_symmetry.space_group_name_H-M   'P 1'
#
loop_
_entity.id
_entity.type
_entity.pdbx_description
1 polymer ?
#
loop_
_entity_poly.entity_id
_entity_poly.type
_entity_poly.pdbx_seq_one_letter_code
_entity_poly.pdbx_strand_id
1 'polypeptide(L)'
;FVEGRGQTNDLFLVKPKHRVYKKNEDVELNVEITQLQPDGNPPVPRILHSAAHLSEKYLIIYGGKSDIVFQKIKNLALNDICLYDIPNNKWDILVTYGFHPTSRWSHCTTALSDDRMVVFGGSNLESYC
;
A
#
# COMPACT_ATOMS: atom_id res chain seq x y z
N PHE A 1 24.92 -8.93 1.70
CA PHE A 1 23.83 -9.76 2.25
C PHE A 1 23.95 -9.74 3.75
N VAL A 2 23.07 -8.99 4.42
CA VAL A 2 22.88 -9.07 5.88
C VAL A 2 21.57 -9.79 6.05
N GLU A 3 21.64 -11.04 6.50
CA GLU A 3 20.48 -11.79 6.99
C GLU A 3 19.89 -11.03 8.19
N GLY A 4 18.56 -10.85 8.21
CA GLY A 4 17.86 -10.50 9.45
C GLY A 4 17.20 -9.12 9.56
N ARG A 5 17.26 -8.25 8.55
CA ARG A 5 16.28 -7.15 8.41
C ARG A 5 15.48 -7.38 7.15
N GLY A 6 14.53 -8.31 7.27
CA GLY A 6 13.69 -8.78 6.18
C GLY A 6 13.01 -7.60 5.49
N GLN A 7 12.88 -7.68 4.17
CA GLN A 7 12.03 -6.79 3.40
C GLN A 7 10.60 -6.95 3.93
N THR A 8 10.13 -6.03 4.76
CA THR A 8 8.85 -6.19 5.45
C THR A 8 7.73 -5.51 4.69
N ASN A 9 6.53 -6.10 4.78
CA ASN A 9 5.25 -5.49 4.41
C ASN A 9 4.52 -5.03 5.67
N ASP A 10 5.28 -4.51 6.64
CA ASP A 10 4.71 -4.07 7.90
C ASP A 10 3.72 -2.94 7.66
N LEU A 11 2.53 -3.07 8.24
CA LEU A 11 1.57 -1.98 8.31
C LEU A 11 1.63 -1.35 9.70
N PHE A 12 1.62 -0.03 9.73
CA PHE A 12 1.55 0.73 10.96
C PHE A 12 0.34 1.65 10.90
N LEU A 13 -0.43 1.68 11.98
CA LEU A 13 -1.52 2.62 12.15
C LEU A 13 -1.03 3.77 13.04
N VAL A 14 -1.11 4.99 12.53
CA VAL A 14 -0.77 6.20 13.25
C VAL A 14 -2.06 6.88 13.71
N LYS A 15 -2.31 6.89 15.01
CA LYS A 15 -3.51 7.51 15.61
C LYS A 15 -3.14 8.77 16.38
N PRO A 16 -3.80 9.90 16.17
CA PRO A 16 -3.66 11.05 17.05
C PRO A 16 -4.10 10.70 18.48
N LYS A 17 -3.31 11.07 19.48
CA LYS A 17 -3.75 11.17 20.88
C LYS A 17 -4.33 12.57 21.13
N HIS A 18 -5.09 12.74 22.21
CA HIS A 18 -5.68 14.02 22.59
C HIS A 18 -4.67 15.17 22.52
N ARG A 19 -5.11 16.32 21.99
CA ARG A 19 -4.30 17.55 22.00
C ARG A 19 -4.00 17.94 23.44
N VAL A 20 -2.73 17.99 23.81
CA VAL A 20 -2.31 18.48 25.12
C VAL A 20 -2.02 19.96 24.98
N TYR A 21 -2.90 20.78 25.53
CA TYR A 21 -2.67 22.23 25.62
C TYR A 21 -1.75 22.50 26.81
N LYS A 22 -0.48 22.81 26.53
CA LYS A 22 0.43 23.34 27.55
C LYS A 22 0.12 24.82 27.73
N LYS A 23 -0.11 25.27 28.98
CA LYS A 23 -0.33 26.69 29.26
C LYS A 23 0.94 27.46 28.85
N ASN A 24 0.80 28.33 27.86
CA ASN A 24 1.81 29.26 27.32
C ASN A 24 2.89 28.72 26.37
N GLU A 25 2.76 27.52 25.78
CA GLU A 25 3.70 27.02 24.75
C GLU A 25 2.99 26.22 23.64
N ASP A 26 3.74 25.98 22.55
CA ASP A 26 3.31 25.33 21.29
C ASP A 26 2.40 24.11 21.47
N VAL A 27 1.46 23.93 20.52
CA VAL A 27 0.55 22.78 20.51
C VAL A 27 1.34 21.52 20.13
N GLU A 28 1.48 20.60 21.09
CA GLU A 28 2.07 19.28 20.85
C GLU A 28 1.00 18.30 20.36
N LEU A 29 1.13 17.84 19.10
CA LEU A 29 0.30 16.75 18.57
C LEU A 29 0.94 15.41 18.93
N ASN A 30 0.40 14.76 19.95
CA ASN A 30 0.81 13.41 20.31
C ASN A 30 0.19 12.41 19.33
N VAL A 31 0.97 11.40 18.90
CA VAL A 31 0.48 10.28 18.09
C VAL A 31 0.88 8.95 18.71
N GLU A 32 0.06 7.94 18.51
CA GLU A 32 0.34 6.54 18.80
C GLU A 32 0.63 5.81 17.49
N ILE A 33 1.74 5.09 17.44
CA ILE A 33 2.07 4.21 16.31
C ILE A 33 1.92 2.77 16.78
N THR A 34 1.08 2.01 16.10
CA THR A 34 0.89 0.59 16.38
C THR A 34 1.20 -0.22 15.13
N GLN A 35 2.11 -1.19 15.25
CA GLN A 35 2.28 -2.19 14.18
C GLN A 35 1.04 -3.08 14.15
N LEU A 36 0.41 -3.15 12.98
CA LEU A 36 -0.72 -4.02 12.75
C LEU A 36 -0.21 -5.45 12.50
N GLN A 37 -1.03 -6.43 12.89
CA GLN A 37 -0.80 -7.84 12.61
C GLN A 37 -2.00 -8.36 11.81
N PRO A 38 -2.05 -8.14 10.49
CA PRO A 38 -3.21 -8.50 9.68
C PRO A 38 -3.38 -10.00 9.52
N ASP A 39 -4.63 -10.46 9.53
CA ASP A 39 -4.98 -11.78 9.04
C ASP A 39 -5.01 -11.82 7.50
N GLY A 40 -5.11 -13.03 6.93
CA GLY A 40 -5.32 -13.25 5.50
C GLY A 40 -4.04 -13.42 4.71
N ASN A 41 -4.06 -12.97 3.45
CA ASN A 41 -2.96 -13.18 2.50
C ASN A 41 -2.27 -11.85 2.19
N PRO A 42 -1.21 -11.49 2.94
CA PRO A 42 -0.52 -10.23 2.70
C PRO A 42 0.14 -10.21 1.30
N PRO A 43 0.27 -9.04 0.68
CA PRO A 43 1.01 -8.90 -0.56
C PRO A 43 2.46 -9.33 -0.41
N VAL A 44 3.16 -9.51 -1.53
CA VAL A 44 4.63 -9.58 -1.52
C VAL A 44 5.27 -8.24 -1.15
N PRO A 45 6.41 -8.23 -0.43
CA PRO A 45 7.18 -7.01 -0.16
C PRO A 45 7.50 -6.24 -1.43
N ARG A 46 7.20 -4.93 -1.43
CA ARG A 46 7.24 -4.09 -2.63
C ARG A 46 7.59 -2.64 -2.32
N ILE A 47 8.14 -1.93 -3.31
CA ILE A 47 8.37 -0.49 -3.27
C ILE A 47 7.79 0.19 -4.50
N LEU A 48 7.65 1.52 -4.47
CA LEU A 48 7.12 2.32 -5.58
C LEU A 48 5.72 1.87 -6.06
N HIS A 49 4.96 1.23 -5.17
CA HIS A 49 3.53 1.01 -5.35
C HIS A 49 2.80 2.33 -5.09
N SER A 50 1.53 2.37 -5.48
CA SER A 50 0.62 3.44 -5.06
C SER A 50 -0.51 2.84 -4.23
N ALA A 51 -1.16 3.69 -3.44
CA ALA A 51 -2.26 3.27 -2.60
C ALA A 51 -3.37 4.31 -2.58
N ALA A 52 -4.60 3.86 -2.33
CA ALA A 52 -5.79 4.70 -2.23
C ALA A 52 -6.71 4.18 -1.12
N HIS A 53 -7.37 5.10 -0.42
CA HIS A 53 -8.40 4.79 0.56
C HIS A 53 -9.77 4.84 -0.11
N LEU A 54 -10.54 3.76 -0.01
CA LEU A 54 -11.86 3.61 -0.62
C LEU A 54 -12.91 3.27 0.42
N SER A 55 -14.13 3.79 0.21
CA SER A 55 -15.32 3.53 1.04
C SER A 55 -15.11 3.75 2.54
N GLU A 56 -14.13 4.59 2.91
CA GLU A 56 -13.64 4.79 4.28
C GLU A 56 -13.13 3.51 4.99
N LYS A 57 -13.17 2.37 4.31
CA LYS A 57 -13.00 1.04 4.88
C LYS A 57 -11.76 0.32 4.37
N TYR A 58 -11.39 0.59 3.12
CA TYR A 58 -10.44 -0.22 2.40
C TYR A 58 -9.21 0.58 2.02
N LEU A 59 -8.04 0.01 2.27
CA LEU A 59 -6.80 0.44 1.64
C LEU A 59 -6.57 -0.45 0.42
N ILE A 60 -6.58 0.14 -0.77
CA ILE A 60 -6.12 -0.53 -1.99
C ILE A 60 -4.66 -0.20 -2.22
N ILE A 61 -3.86 -1.21 -2.53
CA ILE A 61 -2.49 -1.08 -3.04
C ILE A 61 -2.48 -1.59 -4.47
N TYR A 62 -1.86 -0.83 -5.38
CA TYR A 62 -1.69 -1.23 -6.77
C TYR A 62 -0.23 -1.24 -7.20
N GLY A 63 0.15 -2.32 -7.89
CA GLY A 63 1.42 -2.48 -8.58
C GLY A 63 2.64 -2.29 -7.69
N GLY A 64 3.64 -1.60 -8.24
CA GLY A 64 4.95 -1.39 -7.61
C GLY A 64 6.00 -2.35 -8.16
N LYS A 65 7.12 -2.47 -7.43
CA LYS A 65 8.19 -3.41 -7.77
C LYS A 65 8.65 -4.25 -6.60
N SER A 66 9.01 -5.51 -6.88
CA SER A 66 9.52 -6.46 -5.89
C SER A 66 10.73 -7.22 -6.43
N ASP A 67 11.87 -7.04 -5.77
CA ASP A 67 13.11 -7.75 -6.12
C ASP A 67 12.99 -9.26 -5.82
N ILE A 68 12.11 -9.66 -4.90
CA ILE A 68 11.80 -11.07 -4.61
C ILE A 68 11.15 -11.73 -5.83
N VAL A 69 10.24 -11.01 -6.50
CA VAL A 69 9.53 -11.53 -7.68
C VAL A 69 10.47 -11.60 -8.88
N PHE A 70 11.40 -10.64 -9.01
CA PHE A 70 12.41 -10.66 -10.06
C PHE A 70 13.24 -11.95 -10.06
N GLN A 71 13.61 -12.45 -8.89
CA GLN A 71 14.39 -13.69 -8.76
C GLN A 71 13.63 -14.92 -9.29
N LYS A 72 12.29 -14.89 -9.25
CA LYS A 72 11.44 -16.02 -9.65
C LYS A 72 11.08 -15.99 -11.13
N ILE A 73 10.69 -14.83 -11.66
CA ILE A 73 10.08 -14.73 -13.00
C ILE A 73 10.74 -13.69 -13.91
N LYS A 74 11.89 -13.12 -13.51
CA LYS A 74 12.62 -12.07 -14.26
C LYS A 74 11.79 -10.81 -14.58
N ASN A 75 10.65 -10.64 -13.92
CA ASN A 75 9.86 -9.41 -13.92
C ASN A 75 9.85 -8.84 -12.51
N LEU A 76 10.20 -7.56 -12.40
CA LEU A 76 10.21 -6.86 -11.11
C LEU A 76 8.96 -6.00 -10.91
N ALA A 77 8.26 -5.63 -11.99
CA ALA A 77 7.02 -4.85 -11.92
C ALA A 77 5.83 -5.73 -11.55
N LEU A 78 4.94 -5.18 -10.73
CA LEU A 78 3.69 -5.80 -10.31
C LEU A 78 2.48 -5.09 -10.97
N ASN A 79 1.40 -5.82 -11.21
CA ASN A 79 0.09 -5.32 -11.65
C ASN A 79 -1.06 -5.87 -10.79
N ASP A 80 -0.75 -6.43 -9.62
CA ASP A 80 -1.77 -6.92 -8.71
C ASP A 80 -2.45 -5.77 -7.98
N ILE A 81 -3.72 -6.00 -7.61
CA ILE A 81 -4.51 -5.13 -6.74
C ILE A 81 -4.63 -5.87 -5.41
N CYS A 82 -4.19 -5.24 -4.33
CA CYS A 82 -4.28 -5.80 -2.98
C CYS A 82 -5.29 -4.97 -2.17
N LEU A 83 -6.21 -5.65 -1.48
CA LEU A 83 -7.23 -5.01 -0.65
C LEU A 83 -6.97 -5.31 0.82
N TYR A 84 -6.83 -4.26 1.62
CA TYR A 84 -6.78 -4.37 3.07
C TYR A 84 -8.07 -3.80 3.67
N ASP A 85 -8.82 -4.65 4.37
CA ASP A 85 -9.99 -4.29 5.17
C ASP A 85 -9.50 -3.72 6.51
N ILE A 86 -9.58 -2.39 6.65
CA ILE A 86 -9.04 -1.67 7.80
C ILE A 86 -9.80 -2.02 9.09
N PRO A 87 -11.15 -1.99 9.15
CA PRO A 87 -11.89 -2.37 10.35
C PRO A 87 -11.62 -3.79 10.83
N ASN A 88 -11.47 -4.74 9.91
CA ASN A 88 -11.25 -6.15 10.24
C ASN A 88 -9.77 -6.51 10.38
N ASN A 89 -8.86 -5.57 10.15
CA ASN A 89 -7.41 -5.79 10.15
C ASN A 89 -7.02 -7.04 9.32
N LYS A 90 -7.43 -7.07 8.05
CA LYS A 90 -7.28 -8.26 7.22
C LYS A 90 -6.97 -7.94 5.77
N TRP A 91 -6.08 -8.72 5.16
CA TRP A 91 -5.90 -8.76 3.72
C TRP A 91 -6.93 -9.67 3.05
N ASP A 92 -7.70 -9.10 2.15
CA ASP A 92 -8.73 -9.82 1.38
C ASP A 92 -8.25 -10.18 -0.03
N ILE A 93 -8.81 -11.26 -0.55
CA ILE A 93 -8.58 -11.71 -1.93
C ILE A 93 -9.59 -11.00 -2.82
N LEU A 94 -9.08 -10.31 -3.85
CA LEU A 94 -9.91 -9.73 -4.89
C LEU A 94 -10.04 -10.68 -6.08
N VAL A 95 -11.27 -10.83 -6.58
CA VAL A 95 -11.49 -11.40 -7.91
C VAL A 95 -11.64 -10.24 -8.88
N THR A 96 -10.76 -10.20 -9.89
CA THR A 96 -10.69 -9.11 -10.87
C THR A 96 -11.08 -9.63 -12.25
N TYR A 97 -11.72 -8.77 -13.05
CA TYR A 97 -12.22 -9.10 -14.37
C TYR A 97 -11.94 -7.97 -15.36
N GLY A 98 -11.94 -8.28 -16.65
CA GLY A 98 -11.74 -7.30 -17.72
C GLY A 98 -10.26 -7.12 -18.08
N PHE A 99 -9.90 -5.88 -18.45
CA PHE A 99 -8.55 -5.55 -18.88
C PHE A 99 -7.68 -5.12 -17.71
N HIS A 100 -6.52 -5.76 -17.55
CA HIS A 100 -5.52 -5.40 -16.56
C HIS A 100 -4.45 -4.50 -17.19
N PRO A 101 -4.10 -3.36 -16.58
CA PRO A 101 -2.97 -2.58 -17.05
C PRO A 101 -1.68 -3.40 -16.98
N THR A 102 -0.73 -3.06 -17.84
CA THR A 102 0.64 -3.57 -17.75
C THR A 102 1.21 -3.28 -16.35
N SER A 103 2.05 -4.21 -15.87
CA SER A 103 2.74 -4.03 -14.60
C SER A 103 3.58 -2.78 -14.62
N ARG A 104 3.57 -2.06 -13.48
CA ARG A 104 4.11 -0.70 -13.38
C ARG A 104 4.51 -0.36 -11.97
N TRP A 105 5.52 0.49 -11.83
CA TRP A 105 5.94 1.11 -10.58
C TRP A 105 6.05 2.63 -10.75
N SER A 106 6.15 3.36 -9.63
CA SER A 106 6.25 4.83 -9.61
C SER A 106 5.11 5.54 -10.35
N HIS A 107 3.93 4.93 -10.35
CA HIS A 107 2.69 5.46 -10.88
C HIS A 107 1.88 6.15 -9.78
N CYS A 108 0.79 6.81 -10.14
CA CYS A 108 -0.15 7.41 -9.20
C CYS A 108 -1.48 6.66 -9.22
N THR A 109 -2.10 6.49 -8.04
CA THR A 109 -3.50 6.11 -7.90
C THR A 109 -4.28 7.21 -7.21
N THR A 110 -5.54 7.40 -7.58
CA THR A 110 -6.44 8.32 -6.91
C THR A 110 -7.82 7.71 -6.80
N ALA A 111 -8.38 7.74 -5.58
CA ALA A 111 -9.77 7.38 -5.32
C ALA A 111 -10.72 8.43 -5.92
N LEU A 112 -11.81 7.95 -6.51
CA LEU A 112 -12.95 8.76 -6.93
C LEU A 112 -14.02 8.72 -5.84
N SER A 113 -14.96 9.67 -5.88
CA SER A 113 -16.03 9.78 -4.87
C SER A 113 -17.06 8.65 -4.91
N ASP A 114 -17.03 7.80 -5.93
CA ASP A 114 -17.95 6.68 -6.16
C ASP A 114 -17.26 5.32 -6.04
N ASP A 115 -16.31 5.21 -5.10
CA ASP A 115 -15.57 3.98 -4.78
C ASP A 115 -14.77 3.37 -5.94
N ARG A 116 -14.56 4.14 -7.02
CA ARG A 116 -13.65 3.81 -8.10
C ARG A 116 -12.26 4.37 -7.83
N MET A 117 -11.28 3.89 -8.60
CA MET A 117 -9.91 4.38 -8.56
C MET A 117 -9.39 4.56 -9.98
N VAL A 118 -8.61 5.61 -10.19
CA VAL A 118 -7.87 5.83 -11.44
C VAL A 118 -6.39 5.57 -11.19
N VAL A 119 -5.74 4.90 -12.14
CA VAL A 119 -4.29 4.68 -12.18
C VAL A 119 -3.70 5.45 -13.34
N PHE A 120 -2.63 6.21 -13.13
CA PHE A 120 -1.98 6.96 -14.19
C PHE A 120 -0.45 6.90 -14.12
N GLY A 121 0.17 6.80 -15.30
CA GLY A 121 1.61 6.87 -15.51
C GLY A 121 2.39 5.68 -14.95
N GLY A 122 3.66 5.95 -14.65
CA GLY A 122 4.63 4.99 -14.14
C GLY A 122 5.55 4.44 -15.22
N SER A 123 6.31 3.42 -14.84
CA SER A 123 7.25 2.74 -15.71
C SER A 123 7.28 1.25 -15.42
N ASN A 124 7.79 0.50 -16.38
CA ASN A 124 8.19 -0.88 -16.21
C ASN A 124 9.59 -1.08 -16.80
N LEU A 125 10.01 -2.35 -16.97
CA LEU A 125 11.33 -2.68 -17.51
C LEU A 125 11.49 -2.31 -19.00
N GLU A 126 10.38 -2.10 -19.70
CA GLU A 126 10.35 -1.91 -21.15
C GLU A 126 10.15 -0.44 -21.52
N SER A 127 9.27 0.28 -20.81
CA SER A 127 8.88 1.65 -21.18
C SER A 127 8.13 2.38 -20.06
N TYR A 128 7.74 3.64 -20.35
CA TYR A 128 6.73 4.37 -19.58
C TYR A 128 5.33 3.78 -19.84
N CYS A 129 4.48 3.79 -18.81
CA CYS A 129 3.17 3.12 -18.80
C CYS A 129 1.98 4.07 -18.74
#